data_AF-A0A3S4T8C8-F1
#
_entry.id   AF-A0A3S4T8C8-F1
#
_cell.length_a   1.000
_cell.length_b   1.000
_cell.length_c   1.000
_cell.angle_alpha   90.00
_cell.angle_beta   90.00
_cell.angle_gamma   90.00
#
_symmetry.space_group_name_H-M   'P 1'
#
loop_
_entity.id
_entity.type
_entity.pdbx_description
1 polymer ?
#
loop_
_entity_poly.entity_id
_entity_poly.type
_entity_poly.pdbx_seq_one_letter_code
_entity_poly.pdbx_strand_id
1 'polypeptide(L)'
;MTTKVNLDSILPLVKKPGRYIGGELNSVHPDYSQIDLSFALVFPDLYEIGMSHQGLQILYHIINRQPGLAAERCYAPDVDMEEQLRRNDLPLFSLESRRPLAEFDVIGFTLPYELCYTNILTVLDLAGLPLRAEDRGDKFPLVIGGGACSMNPEPVADFFDLIALGDGEELILDIIAALRAAREKGLSRAKTLERCAEIQGVYVPSLFKPRYDDGQLTAIEPLKESYTEVIRRIVPELPPVELLTHPLVPLVKPVHDRFGVEIARGCTRGCRFCQAGMIYRRAGAQC
;
A
#
# COMPACT_ATOMS: atom_id res chain seq x y z
N MET A 1 -24.57 4.58 -2.58
CA MET A 1 -24.80 3.13 -2.69
C MET A 1 -23.50 2.53 -3.16
N THR A 2 -22.78 1.81 -2.30
CA THR A 2 -21.52 1.16 -2.64
C THR A 2 -21.83 -0.03 -3.55
N THR A 3 -21.24 -0.07 -4.75
CA THR A 3 -21.55 -1.10 -5.75
C THR A 3 -20.82 -2.38 -5.38
N LYS A 4 -21.43 -3.25 -4.57
CA LYS A 4 -20.82 -4.52 -4.20
C LYS A 4 -20.62 -5.40 -5.45
N VAL A 5 -19.39 -5.82 -5.71
CA VAL A 5 -19.10 -6.76 -6.80
C VAL A 5 -19.73 -8.12 -6.49
N ASN A 6 -20.56 -8.62 -7.41
CA ASN A 6 -21.18 -9.94 -7.31
C ASN A 6 -20.27 -10.99 -7.95
N LEU A 7 -19.90 -12.01 -7.19
CA LEU A 7 -18.98 -13.06 -7.60
C LEU A 7 -19.67 -14.43 -7.76
N ASP A 8 -20.97 -14.53 -7.50
CA ASP A 8 -21.67 -15.80 -7.36
C ASP A 8 -21.60 -16.66 -8.64
N SER A 9 -21.58 -16.00 -9.81
CA SER A 9 -21.45 -16.66 -11.11
C SER A 9 -20.02 -17.11 -11.44
N ILE A 10 -18.99 -16.51 -10.84
CA ILE A 10 -17.58 -16.75 -11.20
C ILE A 10 -16.78 -17.51 -10.14
N LEU A 11 -17.18 -17.47 -8.86
CA LEU A 11 -16.49 -18.19 -7.78
C LEU A 11 -16.39 -19.71 -8.03
N PRO A 12 -17.40 -20.40 -8.59
CA PRO A 12 -17.27 -21.82 -8.92
C PRO A 12 -16.26 -22.13 -10.03
N LEU A 13 -15.81 -21.11 -10.78
CA LEU A 13 -14.96 -21.25 -11.96
C LEU A 13 -13.47 -21.02 -11.67
N VAL A 14 -13.12 -20.66 -10.43
CA VAL A 14 -11.73 -20.32 -10.04
C VAL A 14 -11.20 -21.29 -8.99
N LYS A 15 -9.87 -21.44 -8.94
CA LYS A 15 -9.18 -22.21 -7.92
C LYS A 15 -9.22 -21.45 -6.59
N LYS A 16 -9.38 -22.21 -5.50
CA LYS A 16 -9.39 -21.70 -4.12
C LYS A 16 -10.30 -20.46 -3.97
N PRO A 17 -11.61 -20.58 -4.21
CA PRO A 17 -12.55 -19.44 -4.15
C PRO A 17 -12.54 -18.73 -2.79
N GLY A 18 -12.13 -19.43 -1.71
CA GLY A 18 -11.95 -18.86 -0.39
C GLY A 18 -11.02 -17.64 -0.31
N ARG A 19 -10.15 -17.42 -1.32
CA ARG A 19 -9.29 -16.22 -1.41
C ARG A 19 -10.10 -14.92 -1.57
N TYR A 20 -11.33 -15.01 -2.07
CA TYR A 20 -12.09 -13.87 -2.57
C TYR A 20 -13.39 -13.60 -1.80
N ILE A 21 -13.75 -14.48 -0.86
CA ILE A 21 -15.08 -14.43 -0.22
C ILE A 21 -15.18 -13.39 0.90
N GLY A 22 -14.06 -13.07 1.56
CA GLY A 22 -14.02 -12.23 2.77
C GLY A 22 -14.61 -12.92 4.01
N GLY A 23 -14.85 -12.15 5.08
CA GLY A 23 -15.48 -12.64 6.32
C GLY A 23 -14.53 -13.31 7.29
N GLU A 24 -13.27 -12.90 7.31
CA GLU A 24 -12.27 -13.36 8.27
C GLU A 24 -12.59 -12.89 9.69
N LEU A 25 -12.18 -13.68 10.70
CA LEU A 25 -12.35 -13.23 12.09
C LEU A 25 -11.52 -11.97 12.31
N ASN A 26 -12.10 -10.99 13.01
CA ASN A 26 -11.53 -9.67 13.28
C ASN A 26 -11.38 -8.76 12.05
N SER A 27 -11.97 -9.12 10.89
CA SER A 27 -12.11 -8.17 9.78
C SER A 27 -13.11 -7.07 10.11
N VAL A 28 -12.89 -5.86 9.59
CA VAL A 28 -13.82 -4.74 9.76
C VAL A 28 -15.01 -4.87 8.81
N HIS A 29 -16.14 -4.32 9.22
CA HIS A 29 -17.33 -4.16 8.39
C HIS A 29 -17.77 -2.70 8.46
N PRO A 30 -17.12 -1.81 7.68
CA PRO A 30 -17.30 -0.37 7.84
C PRO A 30 -18.69 0.08 7.38
N ASP A 31 -19.31 0.95 8.18
CA ASP A 31 -20.45 1.75 7.73
C ASP A 31 -19.93 2.99 7.01
N TYR A 32 -19.86 2.91 5.68
CA TYR A 32 -19.35 3.99 4.82
C TYR A 32 -20.12 5.32 4.95
N SER A 33 -21.30 5.36 5.59
CA SER A 33 -21.96 6.63 5.91
C SER A 33 -21.23 7.46 6.98
N GLN A 34 -20.36 6.82 7.75
CA GLN A 34 -19.57 7.42 8.83
C GLN A 34 -18.09 7.57 8.47
N ILE A 35 -17.69 7.22 7.25
CA ILE A 35 -16.29 7.21 6.81
C ILE A 35 -15.99 8.48 6.00
N ASP A 36 -15.00 9.25 6.44
CA ASP A 36 -14.54 10.46 5.74
C ASP A 36 -13.34 10.20 4.81
N LEU A 37 -12.56 9.15 5.09
CA LEU A 37 -11.42 8.72 4.28
C LEU A 37 -11.25 7.19 4.31
N SER A 38 -11.18 6.58 3.13
CA SER A 38 -11.14 5.14 2.93
C SER A 38 -9.87 4.67 2.20
N PHE A 39 -9.33 3.54 2.63
CA PHE A 39 -8.09 2.94 2.12
C PHE A 39 -8.36 1.52 1.61
N ALA A 40 -7.84 1.22 0.42
CA ALA A 40 -7.63 -0.15 -0.02
C ALA A 40 -6.14 -0.49 0.11
N LEU A 41 -5.80 -1.33 1.09
CA LEU A 41 -4.44 -1.81 1.33
C LEU A 41 -4.18 -3.04 0.47
N VAL A 42 -3.39 -2.85 -0.59
CA VAL A 42 -3.08 -3.87 -1.58
C VAL A 42 -1.77 -4.56 -1.25
N PHE A 43 -1.80 -5.89 -1.22
CA PHE A 43 -0.60 -6.70 -1.38
C PHE A 43 -0.54 -7.21 -2.84
N PRO A 44 0.50 -6.86 -3.62
CA PRO A 44 0.57 -7.19 -5.06
C PRO A 44 0.99 -8.65 -5.31
N ASP A 45 0.38 -9.59 -4.59
CA ASP A 45 0.53 -11.03 -4.76
C ASP A 45 -0.72 -11.74 -4.21
N LEU A 46 -0.74 -13.06 -4.34
CA LEU A 46 -1.85 -13.91 -3.89
C LEU A 46 -2.14 -13.73 -2.40
N TYR A 47 -3.42 -13.93 -2.06
CA TYR A 47 -3.94 -13.86 -0.70
C TYR A 47 -3.08 -14.63 0.32
N GLU A 48 -2.69 -15.88 0.05
CA GLU A 48 -1.95 -16.68 1.04
C GLU A 48 -0.57 -16.08 1.40
N ILE A 49 0.03 -15.35 0.46
CA ILE A 49 1.31 -14.66 0.63
C ILE A 49 1.07 -13.37 1.38
N GLY A 50 0.16 -12.52 0.88
CA GLY A 50 -0.12 -11.21 1.47
C GLY A 50 -0.69 -11.29 2.88
N MET A 51 -1.50 -12.30 3.17
CA MET A 51 -2.03 -12.55 4.52
C MET A 51 -0.92 -12.89 5.53
N SER A 52 0.21 -13.42 5.05
CA SER A 52 1.39 -13.68 5.88
C SER A 52 2.23 -12.41 6.16
N HIS A 53 1.87 -11.27 5.56
CA HIS A 53 2.64 -10.02 5.65
C HIS A 53 2.25 -9.19 6.88
N GLN A 54 3.09 -9.21 7.92
CA GLN A 54 2.83 -8.53 9.18
C GLN A 54 2.67 -7.02 9.04
N GLY A 55 3.48 -6.37 8.20
CA GLY A 55 3.39 -4.91 8.00
C GLY A 55 2.03 -4.46 7.45
N LEU A 56 1.39 -5.28 6.61
CA LEU A 56 0.07 -4.99 6.06
C LEU A 56 -0.98 -5.06 7.17
N GLN A 57 -0.91 -6.09 8.03
CA GLN A 57 -1.82 -6.25 9.17
C GLN A 57 -1.66 -5.10 10.18
N ILE A 58 -0.43 -4.68 10.46
CA ILE A 58 -0.15 -3.55 11.35
C ILE A 58 -0.80 -2.27 10.81
N LEU A 59 -0.57 -1.93 9.54
CA LEU A 59 -1.18 -0.74 8.92
C LEU A 59 -2.70 -0.83 8.90
N TYR A 60 -3.25 -2.00 8.56
CA TYR A 60 -4.68 -2.26 8.61
C TYR A 60 -5.28 -1.96 9.99
N HIS A 61 -4.65 -2.43 11.07
CA HIS A 61 -5.13 -2.18 12.43
C HIS A 61 -4.93 -0.72 12.87
N ILE A 62 -3.82 -0.07 12.49
CA ILE A 62 -3.56 1.33 12.80
C ILE A 62 -4.63 2.24 12.20
N ILE A 63 -4.96 2.05 10.91
CA ILE A 63 -5.94 2.88 10.21
C ILE A 63 -7.34 2.63 10.76
N ASN A 64 -7.76 1.37 10.91
CA ASN A 64 -9.12 1.02 11.37
C ASN A 64 -9.39 1.36 12.86
N ARG A 65 -8.37 1.73 13.63
CA ARG A 65 -8.54 2.27 14.99
C ARG A 65 -8.86 3.76 15.03
N GLN A 66 -8.65 4.46 13.93
CA GLN A 66 -8.93 5.89 13.86
C GLN A 66 -10.41 6.13 13.58
N PRO A 67 -11.07 7.03 14.32
CA PRO A 67 -12.44 7.43 14.03
C PRO A 67 -12.57 7.96 12.59
N GLY A 68 -13.64 7.58 11.89
CA GLY A 68 -13.93 8.03 10.53
C GLY A 68 -13.13 7.36 9.41
N LEU A 69 -12.18 6.48 9.72
CA LEU A 69 -11.39 5.77 8.72
C LEU A 69 -11.87 4.34 8.49
N ALA A 70 -11.69 3.86 7.26
CA ALA A 70 -11.83 2.45 6.92
C ALA A 70 -10.64 2.01 6.07
N ALA A 71 -9.96 0.94 6.49
CA ALA A 71 -8.99 0.24 5.66
C ALA A 71 -9.49 -1.17 5.36
N GLU A 72 -9.60 -1.47 4.08
CA GLU A 72 -9.93 -2.81 3.57
C GLU A 72 -8.75 -3.37 2.81
N ARG A 73 -8.62 -4.69 2.74
CA ARG A 73 -7.49 -5.38 2.10
C ARG A 73 -7.85 -5.75 0.67
N CYS A 74 -6.84 -5.79 -0.19
CA CYS A 74 -6.94 -6.33 -1.53
C CYS A 74 -5.66 -7.08 -1.88
N TYR A 75 -5.79 -8.09 -2.74
CA TYR A 75 -4.70 -8.94 -3.18
C TYR A 75 -4.74 -9.05 -4.70
N ALA A 76 -3.59 -9.26 -5.33
CA ALA A 76 -3.59 -9.57 -6.75
C ALA A 76 -4.34 -10.90 -6.97
N PRO A 77 -5.30 -10.96 -7.92
CA PRO A 77 -6.00 -12.19 -8.23
C PRO A 77 -5.03 -13.21 -8.84
N ASP A 78 -5.33 -14.50 -8.65
CA ASP A 78 -4.67 -15.54 -9.45
C ASP A 78 -5.15 -15.47 -10.90
N VAL A 79 -4.41 -16.11 -11.81
CA VAL A 79 -4.60 -15.98 -13.27
C VAL A 79 -6.01 -16.37 -13.72
N ASP A 80 -6.63 -17.36 -13.07
CA ASP A 80 -7.99 -17.79 -13.37
C ASP A 80 -9.06 -16.80 -12.92
N MET A 81 -8.89 -16.17 -11.74
CA MET A 81 -9.77 -15.11 -11.29
C MET A 81 -9.60 -13.84 -12.12
N GLU A 82 -8.36 -13.45 -12.45
CA GLU A 82 -8.11 -12.34 -13.37
C GLU A 82 -8.87 -12.54 -14.70
N GLU A 83 -8.77 -13.73 -15.29
CA GLU A 83 -9.48 -14.06 -16.51
C GLU A 83 -11.00 -13.94 -16.36
N GLN A 84 -11.56 -14.41 -15.24
CA GLN A 84 -13.00 -14.27 -14.97
C GLN A 84 -13.42 -12.81 -14.78
N LEU A 85 -12.65 -11.99 -14.07
CA LEU A 85 -12.95 -10.57 -13.90
C LEU A 85 -12.99 -9.85 -15.24
N ARG A 86 -11.97 -10.07 -16.08
CA ARG A 86 -11.89 -9.46 -17.41
C ARG A 86 -13.02 -9.92 -18.33
N ARG A 87 -13.31 -11.22 -18.37
CA ARG A 87 -14.37 -11.78 -19.23
C ARG A 87 -15.77 -11.27 -18.86
N ASN A 88 -15.99 -10.95 -17.60
CA ASN A 88 -17.29 -10.50 -17.10
C ASN A 88 -17.35 -8.98 -16.86
N ASP A 89 -16.32 -8.23 -17.25
CA ASP A 89 -16.21 -6.77 -17.05
C ASP A 89 -16.44 -6.36 -15.59
N LEU A 90 -15.87 -7.15 -14.65
CA LEU A 90 -15.96 -6.91 -13.22
C LEU A 90 -14.68 -6.23 -12.73
N PRO A 91 -14.78 -5.11 -11.98
CA PRO A 91 -13.60 -4.44 -11.44
C PRO A 91 -12.99 -5.26 -10.30
N LEU A 92 -11.69 -5.06 -10.06
CA LEU A 92 -11.05 -5.55 -8.84
C LEU A 92 -11.63 -4.86 -7.61
N PHE A 93 -11.74 -5.61 -6.52
CA PHE A 93 -12.48 -5.23 -5.33
C PHE A 93 -11.70 -5.51 -4.03
N SER A 94 -12.13 -4.88 -2.95
CA SER A 94 -11.66 -5.15 -1.59
C SER A 94 -12.24 -6.44 -1.00
N LEU A 95 -11.50 -7.10 -0.13
CA LEU A 95 -11.88 -8.39 0.43
C LEU A 95 -13.07 -8.30 1.40
N GLU A 96 -13.12 -7.25 2.23
CA GLU A 96 -14.09 -7.10 3.32
C GLU A 96 -15.50 -6.78 2.79
N SER A 97 -15.63 -5.78 1.92
CA SER A 97 -16.94 -5.33 1.44
C SER A 97 -17.22 -5.66 -0.03
N ARG A 98 -16.22 -6.14 -0.78
CA ARG A 98 -16.27 -6.26 -2.26
C ARG A 98 -16.58 -4.93 -2.94
N ARG A 99 -16.08 -3.84 -2.38
CA ARG A 99 -16.14 -2.51 -2.98
C ARG A 99 -15.08 -2.41 -4.08
N PRO A 100 -15.41 -1.88 -5.28
CA PRO A 100 -14.44 -1.63 -6.33
C PRO A 100 -13.32 -0.71 -5.86
N LEU A 101 -12.08 -1.01 -6.25
CA LEU A 101 -10.91 -0.23 -5.81
C LEU A 101 -10.97 1.25 -6.21
N ALA A 102 -11.57 1.57 -7.37
CA ALA A 102 -11.76 2.94 -7.84
C ALA A 102 -12.69 3.79 -6.94
N GLU A 103 -13.50 3.15 -6.08
CA GLU A 103 -14.41 3.86 -5.17
C GLU A 103 -13.76 4.23 -3.83
N PHE A 104 -12.49 3.89 -3.60
CA PHE A 104 -11.74 4.30 -2.40
C PHE A 104 -11.13 5.69 -2.57
N ASP A 105 -10.71 6.32 -1.48
CA ASP A 105 -9.99 7.59 -1.53
C ASP A 105 -8.49 7.39 -1.76
N VAL A 106 -7.95 6.28 -1.22
CA VAL A 106 -6.53 5.91 -1.29
C VAL A 106 -6.38 4.42 -1.59
N ILE A 107 -5.48 4.07 -2.50
CA ILE A 107 -5.02 2.70 -2.75
C ILE A 107 -3.55 2.62 -2.32
N GLY A 108 -3.26 1.84 -1.29
CA GLY A 108 -1.92 1.68 -0.74
C GLY A 108 -1.29 0.34 -1.09
N PHE A 109 -0.24 0.33 -1.90
CA PHE A 109 0.50 -0.88 -2.26
C PHE A 109 1.65 -1.14 -1.30
N THR A 110 1.72 -2.37 -0.81
CA THR A 110 2.98 -2.90 -0.27
C THR A 110 3.94 -3.20 -1.41
N LEU A 111 5.21 -2.80 -1.29
CA LEU A 111 6.30 -3.06 -2.23
C LEU A 111 7.29 -4.05 -1.58
N PRO A 112 6.96 -5.37 -1.55
CA PRO A 112 7.73 -6.33 -0.78
C PRO A 112 9.03 -6.75 -1.49
N TYR A 113 8.98 -6.96 -2.80
CA TYR A 113 10.08 -7.37 -3.68
C TYR A 113 9.76 -7.01 -5.13
N GLU A 114 10.77 -6.93 -5.98
CA GLU A 114 10.69 -6.44 -7.36
C GLU A 114 9.83 -7.34 -8.27
N LEU A 115 9.74 -8.64 -7.98
CA LEU A 115 8.93 -9.59 -8.77
C LEU A 115 7.43 -9.28 -8.72
N CYS A 116 6.96 -8.47 -7.75
CA CYS A 116 5.56 -8.05 -7.67
C CYS A 116 5.23 -6.82 -8.53
N TYR A 117 6.19 -6.16 -9.18
CA TYR A 117 5.92 -4.89 -9.85
C TYR A 117 4.91 -5.00 -10.99
N THR A 118 4.94 -6.11 -11.73
CA THR A 118 3.96 -6.37 -12.79
C THR A 118 2.55 -6.56 -12.23
N ASN A 119 2.40 -7.15 -11.05
CA ASN A 119 1.11 -7.30 -10.38
C ASN A 119 0.53 -5.95 -9.92
N ILE A 120 1.35 -4.93 -9.65
CA ILE A 120 0.87 -3.57 -9.39
C ILE A 120 0.11 -3.05 -10.61
N LEU A 121 0.67 -3.26 -11.82
CA LEU A 121 0.04 -2.86 -13.07
C LEU A 121 -1.26 -3.64 -13.31
N THR A 122 -1.26 -4.95 -13.06
CA THR A 122 -2.48 -5.78 -13.13
C THR A 122 -3.58 -5.26 -12.21
N VAL A 123 -3.24 -4.90 -10.96
CA VAL A 123 -4.21 -4.36 -10.00
C VAL A 123 -4.76 -3.01 -10.47
N LEU A 124 -3.91 -2.09 -10.94
CA LEU A 124 -4.33 -0.78 -11.43
C LEU A 124 -5.26 -0.92 -12.64
N ASP A 125 -4.91 -1.80 -13.58
CA ASP A 125 -5.68 -2.07 -14.79
C ASP A 125 -7.05 -2.70 -14.46
N LEU A 126 -7.10 -3.74 -13.62
CA LEU A 126 -8.37 -4.36 -13.20
C LEU A 126 -9.22 -3.43 -12.32
N ALA A 127 -8.61 -2.46 -11.64
CA ALA A 127 -9.32 -1.42 -10.91
C ALA A 127 -9.90 -0.33 -11.83
N GLY A 128 -9.53 -0.31 -13.12
CA GLY A 128 -9.95 0.71 -14.08
C GLY A 128 -9.24 2.05 -13.91
N LEU A 129 -8.02 2.06 -13.37
CA LEU A 129 -7.22 3.26 -13.15
C LEU A 129 -6.20 3.45 -14.28
N PRO A 130 -5.92 4.70 -14.70
CA PRO A 130 -4.74 5.00 -15.51
C PRO A 130 -3.47 4.51 -14.80
N LEU A 131 -2.60 3.81 -15.55
CA LEU A 131 -1.39 3.21 -14.99
C LEU A 131 -0.44 4.27 -14.44
N ARG A 132 -0.17 5.32 -15.24
CA ARG A 132 0.73 6.39 -14.85
C ARG A 132 0.04 7.39 -13.94
N ALA A 133 0.78 7.91 -12.97
CA ALA A 133 0.30 8.93 -12.05
C ALA A 133 -0.07 10.25 -12.76
N GLU A 134 0.66 10.62 -13.82
CA GLU A 134 0.40 11.84 -14.60
C GLU A 134 -0.98 11.84 -15.28
N ASP A 135 -1.52 10.66 -15.58
CA ASP A 135 -2.83 10.49 -16.24
C ASP A 135 -4.00 10.46 -15.22
N ARG A 136 -3.71 10.47 -13.91
CA ARG A 136 -4.71 10.43 -12.84
C ARG A 136 -5.08 11.83 -12.35
N GLY A 137 -6.24 12.32 -12.78
CA GLY A 137 -6.86 13.56 -12.26
C GLY A 137 -7.46 13.42 -10.85
N ASP A 138 -8.06 14.52 -10.35
CA ASP A 138 -8.62 14.64 -8.99
C ASP A 138 -9.77 13.64 -8.67
N LYS A 139 -10.36 12.99 -9.69
CA LYS A 139 -11.44 12.01 -9.52
C LYS A 139 -10.95 10.61 -9.15
N PHE A 140 -9.68 10.31 -9.38
CA PHE A 140 -9.10 9.00 -9.08
C PHE A 140 -8.54 8.96 -7.65
N PRO A 141 -8.54 7.79 -6.99
CA PRO A 141 -7.88 7.64 -5.70
C PRO A 141 -6.40 8.04 -5.79
N LEU A 142 -5.82 8.43 -4.65
CA LEU A 142 -4.38 8.52 -4.50
C LEU A 142 -3.78 7.12 -4.47
N VAL A 143 -2.79 6.86 -5.32
CA VAL A 143 -2.05 5.59 -5.32
C VAL A 143 -0.74 5.81 -4.55
N ILE A 144 -0.63 5.15 -3.41
CA ILE A 144 0.52 5.27 -2.51
C ILE A 144 1.29 3.95 -2.43
N GLY A 145 2.61 4.00 -2.33
CA GLY A 145 3.47 2.83 -2.19
C GLY A 145 4.23 2.81 -0.87
N GLY A 146 4.64 1.65 -0.37
CA GLY A 146 5.52 1.55 0.80
C GLY A 146 5.98 0.11 1.04
N GLY A 147 7.06 -0.11 1.79
CA GLY A 147 7.62 -1.45 2.02
C GLY A 147 9.11 -1.51 1.72
N ALA A 148 9.71 -2.70 1.75
CA ALA A 148 11.16 -2.85 1.64
C ALA A 148 11.75 -2.27 0.35
N CYS A 149 11.07 -2.44 -0.78
CA CYS A 149 11.50 -1.90 -2.07
C CYS A 149 11.30 -0.39 -2.22
N SER A 150 10.61 0.29 -1.29
CA SER A 150 10.50 1.76 -1.36
C SER A 150 11.84 2.46 -1.23
N MET A 151 12.85 1.79 -0.66
CA MET A 151 14.23 2.29 -0.57
C MET A 151 14.91 2.48 -1.94
N ASN A 152 14.33 1.98 -3.02
CA ASN A 152 14.70 2.29 -4.40
C ASN A 152 13.42 2.51 -5.22
N PRO A 153 12.79 3.69 -5.12
CA PRO A 153 11.43 3.91 -5.61
C PRO A 153 11.35 4.12 -7.13
N GLU A 154 12.41 4.63 -7.76
CA GLU A 154 12.43 5.03 -9.18
C GLU A 154 11.96 3.98 -10.19
N PRO A 155 12.24 2.67 -10.04
CA PRO A 155 11.75 1.66 -10.97
C PRO A 155 10.23 1.60 -11.12
N VAL A 156 9.48 2.09 -10.13
CA VAL A 156 8.01 2.10 -10.14
C VAL A 156 7.41 3.49 -9.93
N ALA A 157 8.24 4.54 -9.80
CA ALA A 157 7.81 5.86 -9.37
C ALA A 157 6.73 6.48 -10.28
N ASP A 158 6.79 6.23 -11.59
CA ASP A 158 5.81 6.70 -12.58
C ASP A 158 4.37 6.24 -12.30
N PHE A 159 4.19 5.16 -11.52
CA PHE A 159 2.88 4.58 -11.21
C PHE A 159 2.33 5.03 -9.85
N PHE A 160 3.05 5.83 -9.08
CA PHE A 160 2.68 6.24 -7.72
C PHE A 160 2.56 7.76 -7.58
N ASP A 161 1.57 8.19 -6.80
CA ASP A 161 1.41 9.60 -6.43
C ASP A 161 2.36 9.99 -5.29
N LEU A 162 2.55 9.07 -4.33
CA LEU A 162 3.58 9.18 -3.30
C LEU A 162 4.05 7.80 -2.84
N ILE A 163 5.26 7.73 -2.30
CA ILE A 163 5.87 6.51 -1.78
C ILE A 163 6.40 6.78 -0.37
N ALA A 164 5.95 5.98 0.59
CA ALA A 164 6.38 5.99 1.98
C ALA A 164 7.72 5.21 2.13
N LEU A 165 8.76 5.93 2.57
CA LEU A 165 10.11 5.43 2.79
C LEU A 165 10.33 5.13 4.26
N GLY A 166 10.71 3.88 4.56
CA GLY A 166 11.02 3.43 5.92
C GLY A 166 9.80 2.91 6.69
N ASP A 167 9.78 3.16 7.99
CA ASP A 167 8.75 2.65 8.91
C ASP A 167 7.41 3.37 8.70
N GLY A 168 6.35 2.59 8.51
CA GLY A 168 5.05 3.09 8.04
C GLY A 168 4.07 3.45 9.16
N GLU A 169 4.31 3.02 10.39
CA GLU A 169 3.30 3.01 11.46
C GLU A 169 2.88 4.41 11.92
N GLU A 170 3.85 5.30 12.14
CA GLU A 170 3.58 6.72 12.42
C GLU A 170 3.38 7.51 11.12
N LEU A 171 4.13 7.15 10.07
CA LEU A 171 4.10 7.85 8.79
C LEU A 171 2.71 7.84 8.14
N ILE A 172 1.99 6.72 8.23
CA ILE A 172 0.63 6.64 7.67
C ILE A 172 -0.34 7.59 8.38
N LEU A 173 -0.16 7.82 9.69
CA LEU A 173 -0.99 8.75 10.46
C LEU A 173 -0.71 10.20 10.07
N ASP A 174 0.55 10.56 9.85
CA ASP A 174 0.96 11.87 9.33
C ASP A 174 0.35 12.10 7.93
N ILE A 175 0.40 11.09 7.05
CA ILE A 175 -0.20 11.15 5.71
C ILE A 175 -1.72 11.34 5.83
N ILE A 176 -2.41 10.55 6.66
CA ILE A 176 -3.86 10.69 6.90
C ILE A 176 -4.22 12.11 7.36
N ALA A 177 -3.45 12.67 8.30
CA ALA A 177 -3.69 14.02 8.80
C ALA A 177 -3.54 15.07 7.68
N ALA A 178 -2.52 14.93 6.82
CA ALA A 178 -2.34 15.80 5.67
C ALA A 178 -3.47 15.68 4.64
N LEU A 179 -3.94 14.45 4.35
CA LEU A 179 -5.05 14.19 3.43
C LEU A 179 -6.37 14.78 3.94
N ARG A 180 -6.69 14.58 5.22
CA ARG A 180 -7.88 15.19 5.85
C ARG A 180 -7.84 16.70 5.77
N ALA A 181 -6.72 17.29 6.16
CA ALA A 181 -6.56 18.75 6.14
C ALA A 181 -6.50 19.32 4.71
N ALA A 182 -6.17 18.53 3.70
CA ALA A 182 -6.25 18.91 2.29
C ALA A 182 -7.70 18.87 1.77
N ARG A 183 -8.45 17.82 2.14
CA ARG A 183 -9.88 17.67 1.83
C ARG A 183 -10.70 18.81 2.45
N GLU A 184 -10.47 19.14 3.72
CA GLU A 184 -11.16 20.24 4.41
C GLU A 184 -10.94 21.59 3.71
N LYS A 185 -9.74 21.81 3.16
CA LYS A 185 -9.39 23.04 2.43
C LYS A 185 -9.75 22.99 0.94
N GLY A 186 -10.29 21.88 0.44
CA GLY A 186 -10.58 21.69 -0.99
C GLY A 186 -9.35 21.80 -1.89
N LEU A 187 -8.19 21.32 -1.43
CA LEU A 187 -6.95 21.40 -2.21
C LEU A 187 -7.01 20.45 -3.44
N SER A 188 -6.36 20.87 -4.53
CA SER A 188 -6.13 19.98 -5.68
C SER A 188 -5.18 18.83 -5.30
N ARG A 189 -5.15 17.77 -6.13
CA ARG A 189 -4.18 16.67 -5.99
C ARG A 189 -2.74 17.19 -5.89
N ALA A 190 -2.34 18.08 -6.80
CA ALA A 190 -0.99 18.66 -6.80
C ALA A 190 -0.66 19.38 -5.47
N LYS A 191 -1.58 20.18 -4.93
CA LYS A 191 -1.38 20.86 -3.63
C LYS A 191 -1.42 19.90 -2.44
N THR A 192 -2.19 18.82 -2.54
CA THR A 192 -2.18 17.74 -1.55
C THR A 192 -0.82 17.04 -1.53
N LEU A 193 -0.26 16.72 -2.70
CA LEU A 193 1.07 16.10 -2.82
C LEU A 193 2.19 17.01 -2.33
N GLU A 194 2.15 18.30 -2.68
CA GLU A 194 3.12 19.28 -2.15
C GLU A 194 3.13 19.33 -0.61
N ARG A 195 1.96 19.17 0.02
CA ARG A 195 1.81 19.13 1.48
C ARG A 195 2.32 17.81 2.05
N CYS A 196 2.02 16.68 1.40
CA CYS A 196 2.56 15.39 1.82
C CYS A 196 4.09 15.35 1.72
N ALA A 197 4.70 16.06 0.76
CA ALA A 197 6.15 16.17 0.63
C ALA A 197 6.84 16.86 1.83
N GLU A 198 6.11 17.59 2.67
CA GLU A 198 6.65 18.20 3.91
C GLU A 198 6.81 17.16 5.03
N ILE A 199 6.26 15.95 4.86
CA ILE A 199 6.32 14.88 5.85
C ILE A 199 7.61 14.07 5.62
N GLN A 200 8.44 13.97 6.67
CA GLN A 200 9.62 13.11 6.63
C GLN A 200 9.25 11.66 6.31
N GLY A 201 9.89 11.09 5.30
CA GLY A 201 9.65 9.74 4.81
C GLY A 201 8.71 9.68 3.61
N VAL A 202 8.11 10.78 3.17
CA VAL A 202 7.30 10.79 1.95
C VAL A 202 8.15 11.19 0.75
N TYR A 203 8.21 10.31 -0.25
CA TYR A 203 8.74 10.57 -1.59
C TYR A 203 7.59 10.88 -2.54
N VAL A 204 7.61 12.04 -3.22
CA VAL A 204 6.60 12.41 -4.24
C VAL A 204 7.27 12.42 -5.62
N PRO A 205 7.06 11.39 -6.46
CA PRO A 205 7.72 11.25 -7.77
C PRO A 205 7.61 12.49 -8.66
N SER A 206 6.44 13.14 -8.70
CA SER A 206 6.21 14.31 -9.55
C SER A 206 7.02 15.55 -9.16
N LEU A 207 7.71 15.54 -8.01
CA LEU A 207 8.59 16.61 -7.55
C LEU A 207 10.07 16.31 -7.80
N PHE A 208 10.38 15.21 -8.49
CA PHE A 208 11.72 14.84 -8.93
C PHE A 208 11.74 14.52 -10.41
N LYS A 209 12.94 14.60 -11.00
CA LYS A 209 13.19 14.23 -12.39
C LYS A 209 14.43 13.36 -12.48
N PRO A 210 14.30 12.05 -12.74
CA PRO A 210 15.46 11.21 -13.00
C PRO A 210 16.10 11.59 -14.34
N ARG A 211 17.44 11.65 -14.37
CA ARG A 211 18.25 11.85 -15.57
C ARG A 211 19.02 10.58 -15.88
N TYR A 212 18.97 10.20 -17.15
CA TYR A 212 19.66 9.02 -17.68
C TYR A 212 20.66 9.44 -18.75
N ASP A 213 21.83 8.80 -18.73
CA ASP A 213 22.85 8.88 -19.76
C ASP A 213 23.18 7.44 -20.21
N ASP A 214 23.05 7.15 -21.50
CA ASP A 214 23.17 5.79 -22.07
C ASP A 214 22.42 4.69 -21.27
N GLY A 215 21.23 5.02 -20.74
CA GLY A 215 20.40 4.11 -19.95
C GLY A 215 20.81 3.95 -18.48
N GLN A 216 21.88 4.61 -18.04
CA GLN A 216 22.31 4.65 -16.64
C GLN A 216 21.72 5.87 -15.94
N LEU A 217 21.14 5.68 -14.74
CA LEU A 217 20.69 6.78 -13.90
C LEU A 217 21.92 7.57 -13.41
N THR A 218 21.99 8.86 -13.78
CA THR A 218 23.11 9.75 -13.42
C THR A 218 22.75 10.75 -12.33
N ALA A 219 21.48 11.17 -12.26
CA ALA A 219 20.99 12.07 -11.22
C ALA A 219 19.48 11.91 -11.00
N ILE A 220 19.00 12.29 -9.82
CA ILE A 220 17.59 12.54 -9.54
C ILE A 220 17.49 14.00 -9.14
N GLU A 221 16.94 14.83 -10.01
CA GLU A 221 16.90 16.28 -9.80
C GLU A 221 15.62 16.70 -9.07
N PRO A 222 15.72 17.42 -7.94
CA PRO A 222 14.54 17.97 -7.31
C PRO A 222 13.97 19.11 -8.15
N LEU A 223 12.65 19.12 -8.31
CA LEU A 223 11.90 20.16 -9.02
C LEU A 223 11.39 21.26 -8.06
N LYS A 224 11.57 21.07 -6.75
CA LYS A 224 11.16 22.01 -5.69
C LYS A 224 12.36 22.33 -4.79
N GLU A 225 12.73 23.61 -4.70
CA GLU A 225 13.93 24.06 -3.96
C GLU A 225 13.95 23.65 -2.49
N SER A 226 12.79 23.61 -1.83
CA SER A 226 12.68 23.23 -0.41
C SER A 226 12.62 21.71 -0.17
N TYR A 227 12.69 20.90 -1.22
CA TYR A 227 12.46 19.46 -1.17
C TYR A 227 13.48 18.76 -2.08
N THR A 228 14.72 18.72 -1.58
CA THR A 228 15.90 18.26 -2.34
C THR A 228 16.26 16.82 -2.07
N GLU A 229 15.90 16.31 -0.90
CA GLU A 229 16.20 14.94 -0.46
C GLU A 229 15.07 14.42 0.43
N VAL A 230 14.92 13.09 0.48
CA VAL A 230 13.93 12.44 1.32
C VAL A 230 14.62 11.52 2.31
N ILE A 231 14.45 11.85 3.59
CA ILE A 231 14.94 11.04 4.69
C ILE A 231 13.84 10.04 5.05
N ARG A 232 14.16 8.75 4.99
CA ARG A 232 13.25 7.69 5.40
C ARG A 232 12.80 7.86 6.85
N ARG A 233 11.58 7.42 7.17
CA ARG A 233 11.11 7.34 8.55
C ARG A 233 11.76 6.16 9.27
N ILE A 234 12.19 6.37 10.50
CA ILE A 234 12.63 5.30 11.41
C ILE A 234 11.87 5.50 12.72
N VAL A 235 11.09 4.51 13.13
CA VAL A 235 10.37 4.53 14.40
C VAL A 235 11.27 3.84 15.45
N PRO A 236 11.55 4.49 16.59
CA PRO A 236 12.46 3.94 17.60
C PRO A 236 11.86 2.76 18.36
N GLU A 237 10.53 2.73 18.48
CA GLU A 237 9.76 1.76 19.25
C GLU A 237 8.87 0.91 18.35
N LEU A 238 8.76 -0.38 18.67
CA LEU A 238 7.86 -1.25 17.93
C LEU A 238 6.41 -0.96 18.30
N PRO A 239 5.46 -1.28 17.41
CA PRO A 239 4.06 -1.00 17.68
C PRO A 239 3.59 -1.71 18.95
N PRO A 240 2.65 -1.09 19.70
CA PRO A 240 2.12 -1.66 20.93
C PRO A 240 1.51 -3.05 20.71
N VAL A 241 1.70 -3.96 21.68
CA VAL A 241 1.19 -5.35 21.61
C VAL A 241 -0.33 -5.41 21.45
N GLU A 242 -1.02 -4.35 21.87
CA GLU A 242 -2.45 -4.15 21.69
C GLU A 242 -2.85 -4.24 20.22
N LEU A 243 -2.01 -3.84 19.26
CA LEU A 243 -2.28 -4.01 17.82
C LEU A 243 -2.36 -5.48 17.40
N LEU A 244 -1.84 -6.40 18.20
CA LEU A 244 -1.76 -7.83 17.92
C LEU A 244 -2.78 -8.66 18.70
N THR A 245 -3.67 -8.05 19.50
CA THR A 245 -4.64 -8.79 20.35
C THR A 245 -5.82 -9.35 19.57
N HIS A 246 -6.12 -8.78 18.40
CA HIS A 246 -7.20 -9.21 17.51
C HIS A 246 -6.65 -9.43 16.09
N PRO A 247 -5.72 -10.39 15.91
CA PRO A 247 -5.12 -10.62 14.60
C PRO A 247 -6.20 -11.10 13.63
N LEU A 248 -6.05 -10.73 12.36
CA LEU A 248 -6.87 -11.25 11.30
C LEU A 248 -6.69 -12.78 11.22
N VAL A 249 -7.79 -13.54 11.30
CA VAL A 249 -7.73 -15.01 11.20
C VAL A 249 -8.17 -15.43 9.80
N PRO A 250 -7.26 -16.04 9.01
CA PRO A 250 -7.53 -16.32 7.61
C PRO A 250 -8.49 -17.49 7.44
N LEU A 251 -9.32 -17.42 6.39
CA LEU A 251 -10.21 -18.51 5.98
C LEU A 251 -9.52 -19.54 5.08
N VAL A 252 -8.44 -19.13 4.40
CA VAL A 252 -7.60 -20.00 3.58
C VAL A 252 -6.21 -20.06 4.21
N LYS A 253 -5.63 -21.26 4.26
CA LYS A 253 -4.31 -21.48 4.86
C LYS A 253 -3.25 -20.54 4.24
N PRO A 254 -2.65 -19.62 5.03
CA PRO A 254 -1.60 -18.74 4.54
C PRO A 254 -0.27 -19.51 4.36
N VAL A 255 0.69 -18.90 3.67
CA VAL A 255 2.03 -19.49 3.49
C VAL A 255 2.73 -19.68 4.83
N HIS A 256 2.66 -18.66 5.70
CA HIS A 256 3.14 -18.74 7.07
C HIS A 256 1.97 -18.90 8.04
N ASP A 257 1.57 -20.17 8.24
CA ASP A 257 0.48 -20.57 9.15
C ASP A 257 0.95 -20.57 10.62
N ARG A 258 1.29 -19.38 11.12
CA ARG A 258 1.78 -19.13 12.48
C ARG A 258 1.48 -17.69 12.89
N PHE A 259 1.35 -17.46 14.20
CA PHE A 259 1.29 -16.11 14.74
C PHE A 259 2.69 -15.49 14.79
N GLY A 260 2.90 -14.40 14.04
CA GLY A 260 4.16 -13.67 13.99
C GLY A 260 4.20 -12.54 15.01
N VAL A 261 5.26 -12.49 15.83
CA VAL A 261 5.53 -11.38 16.74
C VAL A 261 6.90 -10.81 16.39
N GLU A 262 6.94 -9.52 16.07
CA GLU A 262 8.20 -8.81 15.86
C GLU A 262 8.70 -8.34 17.23
N ILE A 263 9.82 -8.91 17.69
CA ILE A 263 10.43 -8.56 18.99
C ILE A 263 11.59 -7.56 18.85
N ALA A 264 12.09 -7.38 17.62
CA ALA A 264 13.15 -6.44 17.27
C ALA A 264 13.10 -6.17 15.76
N ARG A 265 13.44 -4.94 15.36
CA ARG A 265 13.54 -4.53 13.95
C ARG A 265 14.96 -4.20 13.56
N GLY A 266 15.36 -4.75 12.42
CA GLY A 266 16.69 -4.61 11.83
C GLY A 266 17.69 -5.67 12.27
N CYS A 267 18.84 -5.69 11.58
CA CYS A 267 19.87 -6.70 11.77
C CYS A 267 21.24 -6.04 11.92
N THR A 268 21.97 -6.37 12.99
CA THR A 268 23.32 -5.84 13.26
C THR A 268 24.43 -6.55 12.48
N ARG A 269 24.11 -7.65 11.78
CA ARG A 269 25.12 -8.50 11.11
C ARG A 269 25.76 -7.86 9.87
N GLY A 270 25.08 -6.91 9.20
CA GLY A 270 25.64 -6.16 8.07
C GLY A 270 26.10 -7.03 6.89
N CYS A 271 25.45 -8.18 6.64
CA CYS A 271 25.85 -9.08 5.56
C CYS A 271 25.71 -8.38 4.19
N ARG A 272 26.80 -8.34 3.40
CA ARG A 272 26.86 -7.60 2.13
C ARG A 272 25.86 -8.07 1.06
N PHE A 273 25.37 -9.30 1.16
CA PHE A 273 24.38 -9.87 0.25
C PHE A 273 22.93 -9.65 0.71
N CYS A 274 22.71 -9.20 1.95
CA CYS A 274 21.39 -9.14 2.55
C CYS A 274 20.83 -7.72 2.44
N GLN A 275 19.78 -7.56 1.64
CA GLN A 275 19.05 -6.29 1.52
C GLN A 275 18.62 -5.76 2.89
N ALA A 276 18.03 -6.60 3.73
CA ALA A 276 17.62 -6.25 5.10
C ALA A 276 18.78 -5.67 5.95
N GLY A 277 20.01 -6.17 5.75
CA GLY A 277 21.21 -5.67 6.43
C GLY A 277 21.62 -4.26 5.99
N MET A 278 21.19 -3.81 4.79
CA MET A 278 21.42 -2.46 4.29
C MET A 278 20.25 -1.53 4.62
N ILE A 279 19.02 -1.95 4.33
CA ILE A 279 17.83 -1.11 4.49
C ILE A 279 17.43 -0.92 5.96
N TYR A 280 17.65 -1.88 6.85
CA TYR A 280 17.31 -1.73 8.27
C TYR A 280 18.50 -1.37 9.15
N ARG A 281 19.64 -0.99 8.55
CA ARG A 281 20.82 -0.56 9.30
C ARG A 281 20.52 0.76 10.00
N ARG A 282 20.61 0.80 11.33
CA ARG A 282 20.52 2.06 12.09
C ARG A 282 21.76 2.92 11.79
N ALA A 283 21.54 4.13 11.28
CA ALA A 283 22.59 5.14 11.22
C ALA A 283 22.96 5.52 12.66
N GLY A 284 24.11 5.07 13.14
CA GLY A 284 24.52 5.19 14.54
C GLY A 284 25.43 4.08 15.04
N ALA A 285 25.49 2.93 14.35
CA ALA A 285 26.60 2.01 14.51
C ALA A 285 27.81 2.56 13.73
N GLN A 286 28.51 3.52 14.35
CA GLN A 286 29.90 3.80 14.00
C GLN A 286 30.67 2.48 14.15
N CYS A 287 31.22 1.98 13.05
CA CYS A 287 32.49 1.29 13.09
C CYS A 287 33.54 2.30 12.60
#